data_AF-A0A443HHN9-F1
#
_entry.id   AF-A0A443HHN9-F1
#
_cell.length_a   1.000
_cell.length_b   1.000
_cell.length_c   1.000
_cell.angle_alpha   90.00
_cell.angle_beta   90.00
_cell.angle_gamma   90.00
#
_symmetry.space_group_name_H-M   'P 1'
#
loop_
_entity.id
_entity.type
_entity.pdbx_description
1 polymer ?
#
loop_
_entity_poly.entity_id
_entity_poly.type
_entity_poly.pdbx_seq_one_letter_code
_entity_poly.pdbx_strand_id
1 'polypeptide(L)'
;MSEVPVKNGTPQYSIGQISAAGFFSAIPMTLITAPFERVKVLLQIQGQNPPPPGQKPKYSGGVDVVRQLYKEGGIRSVFRGSAMTLARDGPGSAAYFAAYEYIKRRLTPKDAEGNVTGELSLPAVLTAGGAAGIAMWIPVFPVDTIKSQMQSAEGRPTIGGTIRSIYGNGGFKAFFPGFGPALARAVPANAATL
;
A
#
# COMPACT_ATOMS: atom_id res chain seq x y z
N MET A 1 24.44 -2.45 21.03
CA MET A 1 24.68 -1.76 19.74
C MET A 1 24.95 -2.83 18.71
N SER A 2 24.07 -3.05 17.74
CA SER A 2 24.31 -4.01 16.65
C SER A 2 25.11 -3.29 15.57
N GLU A 3 26.42 -3.52 15.52
CA GLU A 3 27.26 -2.99 14.46
C GLU A 3 26.88 -3.68 13.14
N VAL A 4 26.33 -2.91 12.21
CA VAL A 4 25.97 -3.39 10.88
C VAL A 4 27.28 -3.64 10.12
N PRO A 5 27.58 -4.86 9.66
CA PRO A 5 28.82 -5.13 8.96
C PRO A 5 28.91 -4.29 7.69
N VAL A 6 30.00 -3.53 7.53
CA VAL A 6 30.21 -2.66 6.37
C VAL A 6 31.10 -3.39 5.37
N LYS A 7 30.63 -3.56 4.13
CA LYS A 7 31.43 -4.10 3.02
C LYS A 7 31.48 -3.05 1.91
N ASN A 8 32.68 -2.68 1.47
CA ASN A 8 32.92 -1.61 0.48
C ASN A 8 32.21 -0.28 0.83
N GLY A 9 32.25 0.14 2.09
CA GLY A 9 31.64 1.41 2.53
C GLY A 9 30.10 1.42 2.60
N THR A 10 29.44 0.29 2.31
CA THR A 10 27.98 0.16 2.41
C THR A 10 27.58 -0.67 3.63
N PRO A 11 26.72 -0.17 4.53
CA PRO A 11 26.21 -0.95 5.65
C PRO A 11 25.34 -2.11 5.14
N GLN A 12 25.71 -3.35 5.49
CA GLN A 12 24.96 -4.55 5.14
C GLN A 12 23.83 -4.78 6.13
N TYR A 13 22.74 -4.03 5.97
CA TYR A 13 21.55 -4.20 6.79
C TYR A 13 20.94 -5.60 6.59
N SER A 14 20.32 -6.16 7.62
CA SER A 14 19.52 -7.37 7.48
C SER A 14 18.22 -7.08 6.71
N ILE A 15 17.64 -8.11 6.08
CA ILE A 15 16.32 -7.99 5.44
C ILE A 15 15.27 -7.50 6.45
N GLY A 16 15.34 -7.94 7.71
CA GLY A 16 14.46 -7.49 8.78
C GLY A 16 14.58 -5.99 9.08
N GLN A 17 15.80 -5.45 9.14
CA GLN A 17 16.03 -4.01 9.33
C GLN A 17 15.50 -3.19 8.15
N ILE A 18 15.72 -3.66 6.92
CA ILE A 18 15.22 -3.01 5.71
C ILE A 18 13.69 -3.04 5.65
N SER A 19 13.09 -4.17 6.03
CA SER A 19 11.62 -4.32 6.09
C SER A 19 11.01 -3.41 7.15
N ALA A 20 11.64 -3.31 8.33
CA ALA A 20 11.20 -2.41 9.39
C ALA A 20 11.33 -0.94 8.98
N ALA A 21 12.44 -0.56 8.35
CA ALA A 21 12.61 0.77 7.78
C ALA A 21 11.52 1.08 6.74
N GLY A 22 11.22 0.11 5.87
CA GLY A 22 10.09 0.16 4.93
C GLY A 22 8.75 0.42 5.62
N PHE A 23 8.44 -0.34 6.67
CA PHE A 23 7.23 -0.15 7.47
C PHE A 23 7.13 1.27 8.06
N PHE A 24 8.20 1.75 8.70
CA PHE A 24 8.18 3.06 9.35
C PHE A 24 8.21 4.22 8.36
N SER A 25 8.78 4.02 7.16
CA SER A 25 8.76 5.03 6.10
C SER A 25 7.33 5.37 5.63
N ALA A 26 6.38 4.45 5.83
CA ALA A 26 4.97 4.68 5.51
C ALA A 26 4.30 5.74 6.41
N ILE A 27 4.85 6.06 7.60
CA ILE A 27 4.28 7.05 8.52
C ILE A 27 4.31 8.47 7.94
N PRO A 28 5.49 9.06 7.61
CA PRO A 28 5.54 10.38 7.00
C PRO A 28 4.83 10.43 5.65
N MET A 29 4.90 9.33 4.87
CA MET A 29 4.12 9.20 3.65
C MET A 29 2.63 9.34 3.92
N THR A 30 2.07 8.59 4.89
CA THR A 30 0.65 8.65 5.26
C THR A 30 0.22 10.04 5.71
N LEU A 31 1.09 10.77 6.43
CA LEU A 31 0.79 12.15 6.85
C LEU A 31 0.58 13.09 5.66
N ILE A 32 1.30 12.86 4.57
CA ILE A 32 1.16 13.63 3.35
C ILE A 32 0.01 13.09 2.51
N THR A 33 -0.09 11.78 2.29
CA THR A 33 -1.02 11.17 1.32
C THR A 33 -2.45 11.09 1.83
N ALA A 34 -2.68 10.81 3.12
CA ALA A 34 -4.02 10.61 3.67
C ALA A 34 -5.00 11.77 3.42
N PRO A 35 -4.64 13.07 3.57
CA PRO A 35 -5.55 14.17 3.22
C PRO A 35 -5.93 14.16 1.74
N PHE A 36 -4.99 13.87 0.83
CA PHE A 36 -5.26 13.81 -0.61
C PHE A 36 -6.12 12.60 -0.98
N GLU A 37 -5.83 11.42 -0.41
CA GLU A 37 -6.64 10.23 -0.59
C GLU A 37 -8.07 10.47 -0.15
N ARG A 38 -8.25 11.13 1.00
CA ARG A 38 -9.58 11.46 1.50
C ARG A 38 -10.34 12.40 0.56
N VAL A 39 -9.68 13.46 0.07
CA VAL A 39 -10.28 14.38 -0.90
C VAL A 39 -10.70 13.64 -2.16
N LYS A 40 -9.80 12.80 -2.70
CA LYS A 40 -10.06 11.99 -3.89
C LYS A 40 -11.27 11.07 -3.69
N VAL A 41 -11.33 10.33 -2.58
CA VAL A 41 -12.44 9.41 -2.29
C VAL A 41 -13.77 10.15 -2.18
N LEU A 42 -13.82 11.30 -1.49
CA LEU A 42 -15.06 12.08 -1.36
C LEU A 42 -15.55 12.63 -2.70
N LEU A 43 -14.63 13.12 -3.55
CA LEU A 43 -14.99 13.57 -4.90
C LEU A 43 -15.43 12.41 -5.79
N GLN A 44 -14.78 11.24 -5.70
CA GLN A 44 -15.18 10.04 -6.45
C GLN A 44 -16.57 9.56 -6.06
N ILE A 45 -16.88 9.50 -4.76
CA ILE A 45 -18.21 9.12 -4.26
C ILE A 45 -19.28 10.10 -4.77
N GLN A 46 -19.00 11.40 -4.76
CA GLN A 46 -19.92 12.41 -5.30
C GLN A 46 -20.10 12.26 -6.82
N GLY A 47 -19.04 11.91 -7.56
CA GLY A 47 -19.14 11.65 -8.99
C GLY A 47 -19.98 10.40 -9.32
N GLN A 48 -19.94 9.39 -8.46
CA GLN A 48 -20.75 8.18 -8.61
C GLN A 48 -22.21 8.37 -8.17
N ASN A 49 -22.46 9.29 -7.23
CA ASN A 49 -23.80 9.61 -6.71
C ASN A 49 -24.08 11.11 -6.91
N PRO A 50 -24.36 11.55 -8.15
CA PRO A 50 -24.62 12.94 -8.42
C PRO A 50 -25.89 13.44 -7.71
N PRO A 51 -25.95 14.73 -7.35
CA PRO A 51 -27.14 15.31 -6.73
C PRO A 51 -28.34 15.26 -7.68
N PRO A 52 -29.57 15.23 -7.15
CA PRO A 52 -30.79 15.30 -7.96
C PRO A 52 -30.82 16.55 -8.87
N PRO A 53 -31.55 16.50 -10.00
CA PRO A 53 -31.68 17.65 -10.90
C PRO A 53 -32.11 18.91 -10.15
N GLY A 54 -31.35 20.01 -10.32
CA GLY A 54 -31.61 21.29 -9.66
C GLY A 54 -30.89 21.51 -8.32
N GLN A 55 -30.21 20.50 -7.77
CA GLN A 55 -29.36 20.66 -6.58
C GLN A 55 -27.88 20.79 -6.95
N LYS A 56 -27.16 21.63 -6.20
CA LYS A 56 -25.71 21.79 -6.36
C LYS A 56 -24.96 20.64 -5.70
N PRO A 57 -23.81 20.21 -6.25
CA PRO A 57 -22.95 19.23 -5.59
C PRO A 57 -22.52 19.70 -4.19
N LYS A 58 -22.39 18.76 -3.24
CA LYS A 58 -21.94 19.07 -1.88
C LYS A 58 -20.56 19.72 -1.87
N TYR A 59 -19.66 19.24 -2.73
CA TYR A 59 -18.31 19.72 -2.89
C TYR A 59 -18.09 20.27 -4.31
N SER A 60 -17.61 21.51 -4.40
CA SER A 60 -17.30 22.17 -5.68
C SER A 60 -15.92 21.78 -6.25
N GLY A 61 -15.07 21.13 -5.45
CA GLY A 61 -13.74 20.66 -5.85
C GLY A 61 -12.89 20.27 -4.64
N GLY A 62 -11.63 19.88 -4.88
CA GLY A 62 -10.77 19.33 -3.83
C GLY A 62 -10.46 20.31 -2.69
N VAL A 63 -10.25 21.59 -3.02
CA VAL A 63 -10.01 22.64 -2.00
C VAL A 63 -11.25 22.87 -1.15
N ASP A 64 -12.44 22.81 -1.75
CA ASP A 64 -13.71 22.97 -1.04
C ASP A 64 -13.96 21.78 -0.10
N VAL A 65 -13.60 20.56 -0.50
CA VAL A 65 -13.62 19.39 0.40
C VAL A 65 -12.79 19.65 1.64
N VAL A 66 -11.53 20.09 1.51
CA VAL A 66 -10.65 20.36 2.66
C VAL A 66 -11.25 21.44 3.56
N ARG A 67 -11.73 22.55 2.96
CA ARG A 67 -12.34 23.66 3.69
C ARG A 67 -13.56 23.22 4.49
N GLN A 68 -14.45 22.44 3.88
CA GLN A 68 -15.65 21.94 4.55
C GLN A 68 -15.31 20.93 5.65
N LEU A 69 -14.41 19.98 5.40
CA LEU A 69 -13.95 19.02 6.41
C LEU A 69 -13.35 19.71 7.63
N TYR A 70 -12.54 20.74 7.41
CA TYR A 70 -11.94 21.52 8.49
C TYR A 70 -13.00 22.28 9.30
N LYS A 71 -14.03 22.82 8.65
CA LYS A 71 -15.17 23.45 9.36
C LYS A 71 -16.02 22.45 10.15
N GLU A 72 -16.22 21.25 9.62
CA GLU A 72 -17.05 20.21 10.26
C GLU A 72 -16.39 19.61 11.52
N GLY A 73 -15.07 19.43 11.54
CA GLY A 73 -14.39 18.73 12.64
C GLY A 73 -12.89 18.95 12.73
N GLY A 74 -12.39 20.05 12.16
CA GLY A 74 -10.99 20.44 12.18
C GLY A 74 -10.06 19.43 11.49
N ILE A 75 -8.80 19.43 11.93
CA ILE A 75 -7.74 18.59 11.35
C ILE A 75 -8.03 17.09 11.49
N ARG A 76 -8.70 16.68 12.58
CA ARG A 76 -9.11 15.27 12.77
C ARG A 76 -10.07 14.81 11.69
N SER A 77 -10.95 15.71 11.23
CA SER A 77 -11.82 15.40 10.10
C SER A 77 -11.00 15.22 8.84
N VAL A 78 -9.95 16.00 8.57
CA VAL A 78 -9.11 15.82 7.37
C VAL A 78 -8.34 14.49 7.39
N PHE A 79 -7.85 14.05 8.55
CA PHE A 79 -7.05 12.82 8.69
C PHE A 79 -7.85 11.57 9.08
N ARG A 80 -9.18 11.64 9.19
CA ARG A 80 -9.97 10.43 9.50
C ARG A 80 -9.85 9.43 8.35
N GLY A 81 -9.41 8.21 8.68
CA GLY A 81 -9.04 7.16 7.73
C GLY A 81 -7.53 6.85 7.68
N SER A 82 -6.66 7.76 8.15
CA SER A 82 -5.19 7.58 8.09
C SER A 82 -4.68 6.32 8.77
N ALA A 83 -5.33 5.85 9.85
CA ALA A 83 -4.96 4.60 10.50
C ALA A 83 -5.13 3.38 9.57
N MET A 84 -6.18 3.38 8.73
CA MET A 84 -6.40 2.32 7.74
C MET A 84 -5.41 2.43 6.57
N THR A 85 -5.06 3.65 6.16
CA THR A 85 -4.00 3.87 5.17
C THR A 85 -2.67 3.34 5.70
N LEU A 86 -2.29 3.67 6.94
CA LEU A 86 -1.06 3.16 7.54
C LEU A 86 -1.07 1.64 7.76
N ALA A 87 -2.20 1.07 8.19
CA ALA A 87 -2.37 -0.37 8.37
C ALA A 87 -2.23 -1.16 7.06
N ARG A 88 -2.45 -0.51 5.91
CA ARG A 88 -2.25 -1.06 4.58
C ARG A 88 -0.82 -0.81 4.08
N ASP A 89 -0.38 0.44 4.13
CA ASP A 89 0.86 0.90 3.51
C ASP A 89 2.09 0.43 4.27
N GLY A 90 2.03 0.33 5.60
CA GLY A 90 3.13 -0.18 6.42
C GLY A 90 3.50 -1.63 6.08
N PRO A 91 2.57 -2.60 6.24
CA PRO A 91 2.82 -4.00 5.87
C PRO A 91 3.14 -4.17 4.38
N GLY A 92 2.47 -3.42 3.50
CA GLY A 92 2.76 -3.43 2.07
C GLY A 92 4.21 -3.02 1.76
N SER A 93 4.66 -1.90 2.35
CA SER A 93 6.02 -1.39 2.17
C SER A 93 7.06 -2.34 2.76
N ALA A 94 6.78 -2.92 3.94
CA ALA A 94 7.67 -3.91 4.55
C ALA A 94 7.86 -5.13 3.63
N ALA A 95 6.77 -5.69 3.10
CA ALA A 95 6.81 -6.83 2.19
C ALA A 95 7.51 -6.49 0.86
N TYR A 96 7.26 -5.29 0.32
CA TYR A 96 7.93 -4.79 -0.87
C TYR A 96 9.45 -4.78 -0.69
N PHE A 97 9.94 -4.07 0.34
CA PHE A 97 11.37 -3.93 0.58
C PHE A 97 12.04 -5.24 0.96
N ALA A 98 11.35 -6.13 1.69
CA ALA A 98 11.84 -7.46 2.00
C ALA A 98 12.11 -8.28 0.73
N ALA A 99 11.12 -8.35 -0.16
CA ALA A 99 11.20 -9.12 -1.40
C ALA A 99 12.17 -8.50 -2.39
N TYR A 100 12.15 -7.17 -2.54
CA TYR A 100 13.07 -6.44 -3.41
C TYR A 100 14.53 -6.74 -3.04
N GLU A 101 14.85 -6.58 -1.75
CA GLU A 101 16.22 -6.80 -1.26
C GLU A 101 16.62 -8.27 -1.34
N TYR A 102 15.72 -9.19 -0.98
CA TYR A 102 16.00 -10.63 -1.09
C TYR A 102 16.37 -11.04 -2.52
N ILE A 103 15.58 -10.57 -3.50
CA ILE A 103 15.78 -10.93 -4.91
C ILE A 103 17.03 -10.25 -5.46
N LYS A 104 17.27 -8.96 -5.14
CA LYS A 104 18.51 -8.29 -5.49
C LYS A 104 19.74 -9.03 -4.98
N ARG A 105 19.77 -9.43 -3.70
CA ARG A 105 20.90 -10.16 -3.10
C ARG A 105 21.18 -11.51 -3.76
N ARG A 106 20.15 -12.12 -4.35
CA ARG A 106 20.23 -13.39 -5.09
C ARG A 106 20.71 -13.21 -6.52
N LEU A 107 20.32 -12.11 -7.18
CA LEU A 107 20.70 -11.81 -8.56
C LEU A 107 22.01 -11.02 -8.66
N THR A 108 22.55 -10.52 -7.54
CA THR A 108 23.83 -9.83 -7.51
C THR A 108 24.96 -10.82 -7.79
N PRO A 109 25.80 -10.59 -8.82
CA PRO A 109 26.98 -11.43 -9.08
C PRO A 109 27.92 -11.45 -7.88
N LYS A 110 28.41 -12.64 -7.53
CA LYS A 110 29.37 -12.85 -6.45
C LYS A 110 30.55 -13.72 -6.91
N ASP A 111 31.73 -13.49 -6.35
CA ASP A 111 32.88 -14.41 -6.50
C ASP A 111 32.71 -15.67 -5.63
N ALA A 112 33.69 -16.57 -5.70
CA ALA A 112 33.71 -17.82 -4.92
C ALA A 112 33.79 -17.55 -3.40
N GLU A 113 34.27 -16.38 -3.01
CA GLU A 113 34.40 -15.89 -1.64
C GLU A 113 33.15 -15.11 -1.16
N GLY A 114 32.15 -14.91 -2.02
CA GLY A 114 30.90 -14.22 -1.71
C GLY A 114 30.98 -12.68 -1.70
N ASN A 115 32.02 -12.08 -2.25
CA ASN A 115 32.12 -10.65 -2.53
C ASN A 115 31.30 -10.28 -3.76
N VAL A 116 30.68 -9.10 -3.74
CA VAL A 116 29.94 -8.56 -4.88
C VAL A 116 30.95 -8.19 -5.97
N THR A 117 30.84 -8.82 -7.13
CA THR A 117 31.81 -8.71 -8.24
C THR A 117 31.36 -7.78 -9.37
N GLY A 118 30.14 -7.27 -9.31
CA GLY A 118 29.60 -6.39 -10.34
C GLY A 118 28.29 -5.72 -9.93
N GLU A 119 27.82 -4.82 -10.78
CA GLU A 119 26.56 -4.11 -10.59
C GLU A 119 25.36 -4.99 -10.99
N LEU A 120 24.21 -4.71 -10.36
CA LEU A 120 22.97 -5.39 -10.71
C LEU A 120 22.53 -4.96 -12.11
N SER A 121 22.33 -5.92 -13.01
CA SER A 121 21.84 -5.59 -14.36
C SER A 121 20.43 -4.99 -14.30
N LEU A 122 20.10 -4.10 -15.25
CA LEU A 122 18.77 -3.51 -15.36
C LEU A 122 17.64 -4.57 -15.36
N PRO A 123 17.74 -5.70 -16.10
CA PRO A 123 16.74 -6.77 -16.03
C PRO A 123 16.59 -7.40 -14.63
N ALA A 124 17.67 -7.51 -13.86
CA ALA A 124 17.62 -8.02 -12.50
C ALA A 124 16.93 -7.03 -11.54
N VAL A 125 17.16 -5.72 -11.72
CA VAL A 125 16.44 -4.67 -10.97
C VAL A 125 14.94 -4.71 -11.31
N LEU A 126 14.61 -4.83 -12.60
CA LEU A 126 13.23 -4.93 -13.08
C LEU A 126 12.51 -6.16 -12.51
N THR A 127 13.19 -7.31 -12.52
CA THR A 127 12.64 -8.56 -11.96
C THR A 127 12.43 -8.44 -10.45
N ALA A 128 13.39 -7.85 -9.73
CA ALA A 128 13.26 -7.61 -8.30
C ALA A 128 12.10 -6.65 -7.98
N GLY A 129 11.96 -5.55 -8.74
CA GLY A 129 10.86 -4.59 -8.57
C GLY A 129 9.49 -5.19 -8.86
N GLY A 130 9.37 -5.97 -9.94
CA GLY A 130 8.13 -6.67 -10.30
C GLY A 130 7.69 -7.67 -9.23
N ALA A 131 8.61 -8.53 -8.78
CA ALA A 131 8.33 -9.51 -7.73
C ALA A 131 8.07 -8.86 -6.35
N ALA A 132 8.76 -7.77 -6.03
CA ALA A 132 8.47 -6.97 -4.84
C ALA A 132 7.07 -6.36 -4.89
N GLY A 133 6.63 -5.89 -6.06
CA GLY A 133 5.26 -5.44 -6.29
C GLY A 133 4.23 -6.53 -6.00
N ILE A 134 4.48 -7.77 -6.44
CA ILE A 134 3.61 -8.91 -6.13
C ILE A 134 3.59 -9.18 -4.62
N ALA A 135 4.76 -9.17 -3.97
CA ALA A 135 4.88 -9.42 -2.54
C ALA A 135 4.15 -8.38 -1.69
N MET A 136 4.19 -7.10 -2.09
CA MET A 136 3.43 -6.01 -1.47
C MET A 136 1.92 -6.30 -1.45
N TRP A 137 1.39 -6.87 -2.53
CA TRP A 137 -0.05 -7.11 -2.64
C TRP A 137 -0.54 -8.19 -1.66
N ILE A 138 0.31 -9.12 -1.21
CA ILE A 138 -0.09 -10.21 -0.30
C ILE A 138 -0.72 -9.71 1.01
N PRO A 139 -0.07 -8.81 1.79
CA PRO A 139 -0.69 -8.24 2.99
C PRO A 139 -1.74 -7.16 2.69
N VAL A 140 -1.65 -6.48 1.54
CA VAL A 140 -2.57 -5.38 1.18
C VAL A 140 -3.95 -5.90 0.76
N PHE A 141 -4.00 -6.99 0.00
CA PHE A 141 -5.25 -7.49 -0.59
C PHE A 141 -6.34 -7.87 0.43
N PRO A 142 -6.02 -8.58 1.54
CA PRO A 142 -7.00 -8.89 2.57
C PRO A 142 -7.58 -7.62 3.21
N VAL A 143 -6.73 -6.60 3.44
CA VAL A 143 -7.15 -5.32 4.03
C VAL A 143 -8.10 -4.58 3.08
N ASP A 144 -7.76 -4.54 1.79
CA ASP A 144 -8.59 -3.91 0.77
C ASP A 144 -9.93 -4.65 0.60
N THR A 145 -9.93 -5.98 0.69
CA THR A 145 -11.14 -6.81 0.62
C THR A 145 -12.07 -6.55 1.83
N ILE A 146 -11.53 -6.57 3.05
CA ILE A 146 -12.29 -6.26 4.27
C ILE A 146 -12.88 -4.86 4.17
N LYS A 147 -12.06 -3.87 3.78
CA LYS A 147 -12.49 -2.47 3.62
C LYS A 147 -13.61 -2.34 2.57
N SER A 148 -13.48 -2.99 1.43
CA SER A 148 -14.49 -2.96 0.36
C SER A 148 -15.82 -3.57 0.80
N GLN A 149 -15.80 -4.70 1.51
CA GLN A 149 -17.02 -5.29 2.02
C GLN A 149 -17.66 -4.43 3.12
N MET A 150 -16.86 -3.84 4.01
CA MET A 150 -17.37 -2.91 5.02
C MET A 150 -18.02 -1.66 4.40
N GLN A 151 -17.53 -1.20 3.26
CA GLN A 151 -18.06 -0.03 2.55
C GLN A 151 -19.30 -0.34 1.72
N SER A 152 -19.49 -1.59 1.28
CA SER A 152 -20.60 -2.01 0.43
C SER A 152 -21.76 -2.66 1.21
N ALA A 153 -21.50 -3.17 2.42
CA ALA A 153 -22.54 -3.79 3.23
C ALA A 153 -23.55 -2.76 3.77
N GLU A 154 -24.82 -3.12 3.72
CA GLU A 154 -25.89 -2.34 4.35
C GLU A 154 -25.79 -2.44 5.88
N GLY A 155 -25.83 -1.29 6.57
CA GLY A 155 -25.74 -1.21 8.03
C GLY A 155 -24.37 -0.77 8.58
N ARG A 156 -24.08 -1.15 9.83
CA ARG A 156 -22.81 -0.84 10.53
C ARG A 156 -22.03 -2.12 10.83
N PRO A 157 -21.45 -2.79 9.82
CA PRO A 157 -20.71 -4.02 10.04
C PRO A 157 -19.47 -3.76 10.91
N THR A 158 -19.15 -4.72 11.79
CA THR A 158 -17.91 -4.70 12.56
C THR A 158 -16.81 -5.40 11.76
N ILE A 159 -15.55 -4.96 11.93
CA ILE A 159 -14.38 -5.57 11.26
C ILE A 159 -14.35 -7.09 11.50
N GLY A 160 -14.57 -7.53 12.74
CA GLY A 160 -14.59 -8.95 13.08
C GLY A 160 -15.75 -9.73 12.43
N GLY A 161 -16.93 -9.11 12.34
CA GLY A 161 -18.07 -9.69 11.62
C GLY A 161 -17.81 -9.83 10.13
N THR A 162 -17.20 -8.83 9.51
CA THR A 162 -16.78 -8.86 8.10
C THR A 162 -15.75 -9.96 7.87
N ILE A 163 -14.69 -10.04 8.68
CA ILE A 163 -13.67 -11.11 8.58
C ILE A 163 -14.32 -12.49 8.67
N ARG A 164 -15.23 -12.70 9.64
CA ARG A 164 -15.95 -13.97 9.81
C ARG A 164 -16.84 -14.27 8.60
N SER A 165 -17.49 -13.27 8.02
CA SER A 165 -18.31 -13.42 6.82
C SER A 165 -17.48 -13.79 5.59
N ILE A 166 -16.35 -13.12 5.34
CA ILE A 166 -15.43 -13.45 4.23
C ILE A 166 -14.96 -14.90 4.36
N TYR A 167 -14.47 -15.25 5.56
CA TYR A 167 -13.97 -16.59 5.80
C TYR A 167 -15.08 -17.66 5.68
N GLY A 168 -16.30 -17.36 6.15
CA GLY A 168 -17.45 -18.26 6.01
C GLY A 168 -17.89 -18.49 4.56
N ASN A 169 -17.72 -17.50 3.67
CA ASN A 169 -18.15 -17.57 2.28
C ASN A 169 -17.17 -18.30 1.35
N GLY A 170 -15.89 -18.41 1.72
CA GLY A 170 -14.90 -19.06 0.85
C GLY A 170 -13.51 -19.26 1.46
N GLY A 171 -13.41 -19.25 2.79
CA GLY A 171 -12.17 -19.43 3.53
C GLY A 171 -11.13 -18.37 3.22
N PHE A 172 -9.86 -18.76 3.23
CA PHE A 172 -8.74 -17.84 2.99
C PHE A 172 -8.72 -17.28 1.56
N LYS A 173 -9.20 -18.03 0.56
CA LYS A 173 -9.24 -17.57 -0.83
C LYS A 173 -10.20 -16.39 -1.03
N ALA A 174 -11.22 -16.28 -0.20
CA ALA A 174 -12.18 -15.17 -0.24
C ALA A 174 -11.57 -13.81 0.16
N PHE A 175 -10.36 -13.78 0.74
CA PHE A 175 -9.61 -12.54 0.99
C PHE A 175 -8.80 -12.06 -0.22
N PHE A 176 -8.76 -12.84 -1.30
CA PHE A 176 -8.00 -12.54 -2.52
C PHE A 176 -8.86 -12.53 -3.80
N PRO A 177 -10.08 -11.95 -3.79
CA PRO A 177 -10.94 -11.94 -4.97
C PRO A 177 -10.31 -11.08 -6.08
N GLY A 178 -9.99 -11.70 -7.22
CA GLY A 178 -9.40 -10.96 -8.35
C GLY A 178 -7.91 -10.65 -8.21
N PHE A 179 -7.17 -11.43 -7.40
CA PHE A 179 -5.71 -11.32 -7.29
C PHE A 179 -5.00 -11.40 -8.67
N GLY A 180 -5.43 -12.32 -9.55
CA GLY A 180 -4.90 -12.43 -10.92
C GLY A 180 -5.06 -11.14 -11.74
N PRO A 181 -6.28 -10.60 -11.91
CA PRO A 181 -6.50 -9.30 -12.55
C PRO A 181 -5.73 -8.12 -11.91
N ALA A 182 -5.55 -8.13 -10.59
CA ALA A 182 -4.77 -7.10 -9.91
C ALA A 182 -3.26 -7.20 -10.24
N LEU A 183 -2.70 -8.41 -10.26
CA LEU A 183 -1.32 -8.62 -10.68
C LEU A 183 -1.11 -8.26 -12.15
N ALA A 184 -2.06 -8.61 -13.03
CA ALA A 184 -2.00 -8.26 -14.45
C ALA A 184 -1.95 -6.74 -14.69
N ARG A 185 -2.59 -5.92 -13.83
CA ARG A 185 -2.47 -4.46 -13.86
C ARG A 185 -1.22 -3.92 -13.19
N ALA A 186 -0.77 -4.57 -12.11
CA ALA A 186 0.39 -4.12 -11.35
C ALA A 186 1.68 -4.26 -12.16
N VAL A 187 1.78 -5.27 -13.03
CA VAL A 187 2.98 -5.50 -13.86
C VAL A 187 3.26 -4.32 -14.80
N PRO A 188 2.31 -3.82 -15.63
CA PRO A 188 2.53 -2.62 -16.44
C PRO A 188 2.72 -1.33 -15.62
N ALA A 189 1.95 -1.14 -14.55
CA ALA A 189 2.02 0.08 -13.74
C ALA A 189 3.36 0.22 -13.00
N ASN A 190 3.91 -0.88 -12.50
CA ASN A 190 5.22 -0.91 -11.85
C ASN A 190 6.37 -0.87 -12.88
N ALA A 191 6.15 -1.34 -14.11
CA ALA A 191 7.12 -1.20 -15.19
C ALA A 191 7.22 0.25 -15.71
N ALA A 192 6.13 1.02 -15.68
CA ALA A 192 6.07 2.40 -16.16
C ALA A 192 6.54 3.45 -15.13
N THR A 193 6.75 3.05 -13.86
CA THR A 193 7.14 3.94 -12.75
C THR A 193 8.62 3.84 -12.38
N LEU A 194 9.41 3.04 -13.13
CA LEU A 194 10.87 2.94 -13.01
C LEU A 194 11.59 3.80 -14.05
#